data_AF-A0A7V9J5L5-F1
#
_entry.id   AF-A0A7V9J5L5-F1
#
_cell.length_a   1.000
_cell.length_b   1.000
_cell.length_c   1.000
_cell.angle_alpha   90.00
_cell.angle_beta   90.00
_cell.angle_gamma   90.00
#
_symmetry.space_group_name_H-M   'P 1'
#
loop_
_entity.id
_entity.type
_entity.pdbx_description
1 polymer ?
#
loop_
_entity_poly.entity_id
_entity_poly.type
_entity_poly.pdbx_seq_one_letter_code
_entity_poly.pdbx_strand_id
1 'polypeptide(L)'
;RDAGTPVPVIAAGFHDGLGRSAARLAIDLASRHGLDTVALSGGVFQNARLSEVVERACQSAGLTVLVHHRVPPNDGGISIGQAAIAALAP
;
A
#
# COMPACT_ATOMS: atom_id res chain seq x y z
N ARG A 1 21.76 -6.23 -15.97
CA ARG A 1 22.79 -6.97 -15.21
C ARG A 1 23.54 -5.91 -14.43
N ASP A 2 23.26 -5.80 -13.13
CA ASP A 2 23.67 -4.66 -12.31
C ASP A 2 25.08 -4.85 -11.73
N ALA A 3 26.00 -5.36 -12.57
CA ALA A 3 27.36 -5.65 -12.16
C ALA A 3 28.06 -4.34 -11.78
N GLY A 4 28.44 -4.20 -10.50
CA GLY A 4 29.10 -3.01 -9.96
C GLY A 4 28.18 -1.98 -9.28
N THR A 5 26.85 -2.17 -9.35
CA THR A 5 25.91 -1.28 -8.63
C THR A 5 25.93 -1.60 -7.12
N PRO A 6 26.07 -0.60 -6.23
CA PRO A 6 26.00 -0.83 -4.80
C PRO A 6 24.67 -1.45 -4.37
N VAL A 7 24.70 -2.43 -3.47
CA VAL A 7 23.49 -3.11 -2.95
C VAL A 7 22.41 -2.14 -2.45
N PRO A 8 22.72 -1.04 -1.72
CA PRO A 8 21.70 -0.09 -1.29
C PRO A 8 20.95 0.57 -2.45
N VAL A 9 21.61 0.78 -3.59
CA VAL A 9 21.01 1.38 -4.79
C VAL A 9 20.04 0.39 -5.45
N ILE A 10 20.44 -0.88 -5.55
CA ILE A 10 19.58 -1.95 -6.08
C ILE A 10 18.33 -2.11 -5.19
N ALA A 11 18.51 -2.19 -3.86
CA ALA A 11 17.41 -2.31 -2.91
C ALA A 11 16.46 -1.12 -2.97
N ALA A 12 17.00 0.11 -3.03
CA ALA A 12 16.20 1.32 -3.19
C ALA A 12 15.38 1.32 -4.49
N GLY A 13 16.03 0.96 -5.62
CA GLY A 13 15.36 0.86 -6.91
C GLY A 13 14.27 -0.20 -6.94
N PHE A 14 14.49 -1.34 -6.27
CA PHE A 14 13.46 -2.37 -6.10
C PHE A 14 12.25 -1.86 -5.33
N HIS A 15 12.45 -1.24 -4.16
CA HIS A 15 11.34 -0.70 -3.36
C HIS A 15 10.55 0.37 -4.12
N ASP A 16 11.24 1.28 -4.82
CA ASP A 16 10.58 2.31 -5.62
C ASP A 16 9.80 1.72 -6.80
N GLY A 17 10.40 0.77 -7.52
CA GLY A 17 9.78 0.10 -8.67
C GLY A 17 8.55 -0.70 -8.26
N LEU A 18 8.64 -1.45 -7.16
CA LEU A 18 7.52 -2.22 -6.61
C LEU A 18 6.39 -1.30 -6.15
N GLY A 19 6.71 -0.27 -5.36
CA GLY A 19 5.72 0.68 -4.84
C GLY A 19 5.01 1.45 -5.95
N ARG A 20 5.74 1.95 -6.95
CA ARG A 20 5.16 2.65 -8.09
C ARG A 20 4.28 1.74 -8.94
N SER A 21 4.68 0.49 -9.12
CA SER A 21 3.88 -0.50 -9.86
C SER A 21 2.56 -0.81 -9.12
N ALA A 22 2.63 -1.01 -7.81
CA ALA A 22 1.45 -1.23 -6.97
C ALA A 22 0.50 -0.02 -6.97
N ALA A 23 1.04 1.20 -6.80
CA ALA A 23 0.25 2.42 -6.87
C ALA A 23 -0.43 2.61 -8.23
N ARG A 24 0.28 2.34 -9.33
CA ARG A 24 -0.28 2.43 -10.68
C ARG A 24 -1.49 1.49 -10.86
N LEU A 25 -1.38 0.25 -10.37
CA LEU A 25 -2.50 -0.70 -10.40
C LEU A 25 -3.67 -0.21 -9.55
N ALA A 26 -3.42 0.30 -8.35
CA ALA A 26 -4.47 0.82 -7.47
C ALA A 26 -5.19 2.03 -8.09
N ILE A 27 -4.44 2.99 -8.64
CA ILE A 27 -4.99 4.19 -9.30
C ILE A 27 -5.85 3.81 -10.51
N ASP A 28 -5.35 2.89 -11.34
CA ASP A 28 -6.06 2.43 -12.52
C ASP A 28 -7.35 1.67 -12.17
N LEU A 29 -7.34 0.83 -11.13
CA LEU A 29 -8.54 0.18 -10.62
C LEU A 29 -9.52 1.18 -10.01
N ALA A 30 -9.04 2.14 -9.21
CA ALA A 30 -9.89 3.15 -8.61
C ALA A 30 -10.61 3.97 -9.69
N SER A 31 -9.88 4.43 -10.72
CA SER A 31 -10.45 5.13 -11.87
C SER A 31 -11.49 4.29 -12.61
N ARG A 32 -11.18 3.03 -12.93
CA ARG A 32 -12.10 2.11 -13.64
C ARG A 32 -13.39 1.82 -12.88
N HIS A 33 -13.34 1.86 -11.55
CA HIS A 33 -14.50 1.57 -10.69
C HIS A 33 -15.14 2.83 -10.08
N GLY A 34 -14.67 4.03 -10.43
CA GLY A 34 -15.20 5.29 -9.88
C GLY A 34 -14.97 5.44 -8.37
N LEU A 35 -13.89 4.87 -7.85
CA LEU A 35 -13.51 4.97 -6.44
C LEU A 35 -12.58 6.17 -6.23
N ASP A 36 -12.77 6.87 -5.12
CA ASP A 36 -11.94 8.01 -4.70
C ASP A 36 -10.99 7.67 -3.54
N THR A 37 -11.12 6.46 -2.98
CA THR A 37 -10.45 6.07 -1.72
C THR A 37 -9.78 4.71 -1.87
N VAL A 38 -8.55 4.60 -1.37
CA VAL A 38 -7.78 3.35 -1.31
C VAL A 38 -7.25 3.12 0.11
N ALA A 39 -7.24 1.86 0.56
CA ALA A 39 -6.70 1.48 1.86
C ALA A 39 -5.43 0.63 1.71
N LEU A 40 -4.36 1.00 2.41
CA LEU A 40 -3.10 0.25 2.43
C LEU A 40 -3.05 -0.62 3.70
N SER A 41 -3.05 -1.94 3.51
CA SER A 41 -3.14 -2.94 4.58
C SER A 41 -2.32 -4.18 4.22
N GLY A 42 -1.97 -5.00 5.22
CA GLY A 42 -1.08 -6.15 5.09
C GLY A 42 0.33 -5.83 5.60
N GLY A 43 1.00 -6.86 6.15
CA GLY A 43 2.31 -6.69 6.82
C GLY A 43 3.42 -6.07 5.96
N VAL A 44 3.30 -6.15 4.62
CA VAL A 44 4.25 -5.50 3.70
C VAL A 44 4.29 -3.97 3.87
N PHE A 45 3.18 -3.35 4.27
CA PHE A 45 3.09 -1.91 4.52
C PHE A 45 3.64 -1.49 5.89
N GLN A 46 4.27 -2.41 6.64
CA GLN A 46 5.18 -2.04 7.73
C GLN A 46 6.52 -1.51 7.19
N ASN A 47 6.83 -1.73 5.91
CA ASN A 47 7.99 -1.14 5.26
C ASN A 47 7.72 0.34 4.94
N ALA A 48 8.29 1.25 5.72
CA ALA A 48 8.07 2.70 5.58
C ALA A 48 8.36 3.22 4.16
N ARG A 49 9.47 2.79 3.55
CA ARG A 49 9.85 3.19 2.18
C ARG A 49 8.77 2.81 1.17
N LEU A 50 8.28 1.58 1.21
CA LEU A 50 7.24 1.09 0.31
C LEU A 50 5.92 1.83 0.55
N SER A 51 5.50 1.94 1.81
CA SER A 51 4.25 2.59 2.20
C SER A 51 4.22 4.04 1.75
N GLU A 52 5.28 4.79 2.00
CA GLU A 52 5.38 6.18 1.57
C GLU A 52 5.36 6.34 0.04
N VAL A 53 6.01 5.45 -0.71
CA VAL A 53 6.01 5.50 -2.18
C VAL A 53 4.59 5.29 -2.71
N VAL A 54 3.86 4.30 -2.17
CA VAL A 54 2.50 3.99 -2.60
C VAL A 54 1.52 5.10 -2.18
N GLU A 55 1.59 5.52 -0.92
CA GLU A 55 0.74 6.56 -0.36
C GLU A 55 0.88 7.87 -1.14
N ARG A 56 2.10 8.38 -1.32
CA ARG A 56 2.33 9.64 -2.05
C ARG A 56 1.87 9.55 -3.50
N ALA A 57 2.10 8.42 -4.17
CA ALA A 57 1.68 8.24 -5.55
C ALA A 57 0.15 8.25 -5.70
N CYS A 58 -0.58 7.55 -4.82
CA CYS A 58 -2.04 7.55 -4.81
C CYS A 58 -2.63 8.92 -4.44
N GLN A 59 -2.07 9.60 -3.41
CA GLN A 59 -2.48 10.96 -3.02
C GLN A 59 -2.26 11.96 -4.16
N SER A 60 -1.13 11.86 -4.87
CA SER A 60 -0.84 12.73 -6.03
C SER A 60 -1.79 12.50 -7.20
N ALA A 61 -2.42 11.32 -7.28
CA ALA A 61 -3.48 11.02 -8.24
C ALA A 61 -4.87 11.47 -7.77
N GLY A 62 -4.98 12.14 -6.63
CA GLY A 62 -6.23 12.66 -6.07
C GLY A 62 -7.01 11.66 -5.23
N LEU A 63 -6.45 10.50 -4.89
CA LEU A 63 -7.10 9.51 -4.05
C LEU A 63 -6.93 9.84 -2.57
N THR A 64 -7.99 9.62 -1.78
CA THR A 64 -7.90 9.53 -0.33
C THR A 64 -7.20 8.22 0.03
N VAL A 65 -6.13 8.28 0.82
CA VAL A 65 -5.38 7.08 1.22
C VAL A 65 -5.59 6.80 2.71
N LEU A 66 -6.09 5.62 3.02
CA LEU A 66 -6.27 5.13 4.39
C LEU A 66 -5.10 4.23 4.77
N VAL A 67 -4.48 4.51 5.91
CA VAL A 67 -3.41 3.71 6.50
C VAL A 67 -3.76 3.31 7.93
N HIS A 68 -3.17 2.21 8.39
CA HIS A 68 -3.32 1.73 9.76
C HIS A 68 -2.66 2.68 10.76
N HIS A 69 -3.38 3.06 11.82
CA HIS A 69 -2.87 3.94 12.88
C HIS A 69 -2.99 3.33 14.29
N ARG A 70 -4.14 2.70 14.61
CA ARG A 70 -4.43 2.16 15.95
C ARG A 70 -4.16 0.67 16.10
N VAL A 71 -4.14 -0.03 14.97
CA VAL A 71 -3.94 -1.47 14.87
C VAL A 71 -2.85 -1.70 13.83
N PRO A 72 -2.03 -2.75 13.93
CA PRO A 72 -0.99 -2.96 12.94
C PRO A 72 -1.60 -3.43 11.62
N PRO A 73 -0.98 -3.12 10.46
CA PRO A 73 -1.42 -3.62 9.16
C PRO A 73 -1.15 -5.12 8.97
N ASN A 74 -0.40 -5.76 9.88
CA ASN A 74 -0.08 -7.18 9.83
C ASN A 74 -1.15 -8.04 10.53
N ASP A 75 -0.84 -9.32 10.71
CA ASP A 75 -1.76 -10.32 11.25
C ASP A 75 -2.31 -9.97 12.65
N GLY A 76 -1.61 -9.12 13.41
CA GLY A 76 -2.10 -8.60 14.69
C GLY A 76 -3.37 -7.74 14.57
N GLY A 77 -3.69 -7.23 13.38
CA GLY A 77 -4.91 -6.46 13.09
C GLY A 77 -6.04 -7.26 12.42
N ILE A 78 -5.80 -8.51 12.01
CA ILE A 78 -6.76 -9.28 11.19
C ILE A 78 -8.08 -9.54 11.93
N SER A 79 -8.01 -9.91 13.21
CA SER A 79 -9.19 -10.25 14.02
C SER A 79 -10.19 -9.09 14.11
N ILE A 80 -9.69 -7.84 14.12
CA ILE A 80 -10.53 -6.63 14.15
C ILE A 80 -11.27 -6.46 12.82
N GLY A 81 -10.59 -6.68 11.69
CA GLY A 81 -11.24 -6.66 10.37
C GLY A 81 -12.33 -7.73 10.25
N GLN A 82 -12.05 -8.95 10.74
CA GLN A 82 -13.02 -10.05 10.76
C GLN A 82 -14.25 -9.71 11.61
N ALA A 83 -14.05 -9.20 12.82
CA ALA A 83 -15.14 -8.80 13.71
C ALA A 83 -15.99 -7.67 13.10
N ALA A 84 -15.37 -6.68 12.45
CA ALA A 84 -16.07 -5.59 11.78
C ALA A 84 -16.93 -6.09 10.61
N ILE A 85 -16.40 -6.98 9.77
CA ILE A 85 -17.17 -7.56 8.67
C ILE A 85 -18.33 -8.42 9.19
N ALA A 86 -18.10 -9.23 10.23
CA ALA A 86 -19.16 -10.04 10.84
C ALA A 86 -20.28 -9.18 11.44
N ALA A 87 -19.94 -8.04 12.05
CA ALA A 87 -20.93 -7.11 12.60
C ALA A 87 -21.76 -6.38 11.53
N LEU A 88 -21.29 -6.34 10.28
CA LEU A 88 -21.99 -5.75 9.14
C LEU A 88 -22.80 -6.78 8.34
N ALA A 89 -22.69 -8.07 8.67
CA ALA A 89 -23.46 -9.12 8.02
C ALA A 89 -24.96 -9.01 8.43
N PRO A 90 -25.90 -9.25 7.48
CA PRO A 90 -27.33 -9.12 7.72
C PRO A 90 -27.91 -10.15 8.70
#